data_AF-A0A0N7F536-F1
#
_entry.id   AF-A0A0N7F536-F1
#
_cell.length_a   1.000
_cell.length_b   1.000
_cell.length_c   1.000
_cell.angle_alpha   90.00
_cell.angle_beta   90.00
_cell.angle_gamma   90.00
#
_symmetry.space_group_name_H-M   'P 1'
#
loop_
_entity.id
_entity.type
_entity.pdbx_description
1 polymer ?
#
loop_
_entity_poly.entity_id
_entity_poly.type
_entity_poly.pdbx_seq_one_letter_code
_entity_poly.pdbx_strand_id
1 'polypeptide(L)'
;MFGRTSVDLGLHRGFLRAFAAFYRDPVARLTLVITSLLLCYAGGAAMFYVHGIHFNEGGPAISPYLHWFIDSTVGFIGLTPAIAVLLPLTTRFVAGRPAWVFPVLLGGLFTVVTIPGPLVHDLFVARGTPLANLITHHFGDPSMVMPPPTPYSDLAKMTHQVIGGLPAYVLLSTVAYLLVRAIVGRWQRSS
;
A
#
# COMPACT_ATOMS: atom_id res chain seq x y z
N MET A 1 -24.96 2.15 5.47
CA MET A 1 -25.87 0.99 5.48
C MET A 1 -25.12 -0.18 6.11
N PHE A 2 -24.98 -0.16 7.43
CA PHE A 2 -24.61 -1.32 8.23
C PHE A 2 -25.81 -1.56 9.13
N GLY A 3 -26.77 -2.29 8.57
CA GLY A 3 -28.01 -2.65 9.25
C GLY A 3 -27.73 -3.62 10.38
N ARG A 4 -28.44 -3.40 11.49
CA ARG A 4 -28.48 -4.25 12.69
C ARG A 4 -28.51 -5.74 12.33
N THR A 5 -27.37 -6.39 12.48
CA THR A 5 -27.30 -7.74 13.00
C THR A 5 -26.20 -7.69 14.06
N SER A 6 -26.59 -7.99 15.30
CA SER A 6 -25.64 -8.28 16.36
C SER A 6 -24.72 -9.38 15.84
N VAL A 7 -23.50 -9.02 15.46
CA VAL A 7 -22.46 -10.00 15.14
C VAL A 7 -22.20 -10.72 16.45
N ASP A 8 -22.78 -11.91 16.60
CA ASP A 8 -22.43 -12.86 17.64
C ASP A 8 -20.98 -13.27 17.38
N LEU A 9 -20.08 -12.50 17.98
CA LEU A 9 -18.64 -12.61 17.80
C LEU A 9 -18.19 -13.78 18.64
N GLY A 10 -18.16 -14.96 18.02
CA GLY A 10 -17.55 -16.15 18.58
C GLY A 10 -16.12 -15.88 19.04
N LEU A 11 -15.98 -15.44 20.30
CA LEU A 11 -14.73 -15.30 21.04
C LEU A 11 -13.99 -16.66 21.15
N HIS A 12 -14.67 -17.75 20.81
CA HIS A 12 -14.16 -19.12 20.75
C HIS A 12 -13.73 -19.60 19.35
N ARG A 13 -13.87 -18.79 18.29
CA ARG A 13 -13.43 -19.16 16.93
C ARG A 13 -12.09 -18.46 16.66
N GLY A 14 -11.01 -19.25 16.59
CA GLY A 14 -9.64 -18.73 16.46
C GLY A 14 -9.46 -17.65 15.39
N PHE A 15 -8.50 -16.75 15.61
CA PHE A 15 -8.18 -15.56 14.80
C PHE A 15 -8.28 -15.78 13.28
N LEU A 16 -7.74 -16.90 12.78
CA LEU A 16 -7.77 -17.26 11.36
C LEU A 16 -9.19 -17.49 10.81
N ARG A 17 -10.09 -18.08 11.61
CA ARG A 17 -11.49 -18.30 11.20
C ARG A 17 -12.26 -16.99 11.09
N ALA A 18 -11.97 -16.01 11.95
CA ALA A 18 -12.57 -14.68 11.88
C ALA A 18 -12.13 -13.93 10.61
N PHE A 19 -10.85 -14.02 10.25
CA PHE A 19 -10.32 -13.44 9.00
C PHE A 19 -10.91 -14.11 7.76
N ALA A 20 -10.96 -15.45 7.76
CA ALA A 20 -11.59 -16.20 6.68
C ALA A 20 -13.08 -15.84 6.52
N ALA A 21 -13.80 -15.63 7.63
CA ALA A 21 -15.19 -15.21 7.59
C ALA A 21 -15.36 -13.79 7.00
N PHE A 22 -14.49 -12.84 7.35
CA PHE A 22 -14.51 -11.48 6.79
C PHE A 22 -14.44 -11.50 5.25
N TYR A 23 -13.52 -12.30 4.68
CA TYR A 23 -13.34 -12.39 3.23
C TYR A 23 -14.34 -13.30 2.49
N ARG A 24 -15.32 -13.90 3.19
CA ARG A 24 -16.46 -14.54 2.51
C ARG A 24 -17.39 -13.52 1.88
N ASP A 25 -17.42 -12.30 2.38
CA ASP A 25 -18.16 -11.18 1.80
C ASP A 25 -17.51 -10.71 0.47
N PRO A 26 -18.25 -10.69 -0.67
CA PRO A 26 -17.74 -10.15 -1.92
C PRO A 26 -17.31 -8.68 -1.84
N VAL A 27 -17.95 -7.86 -0.99
CA VAL A 27 -17.57 -6.45 -0.79
C VAL A 27 -16.21 -6.35 -0.10
N ALA A 28 -15.91 -7.23 0.85
CA ALA A 28 -14.60 -7.28 1.51
C ALA A 28 -13.49 -7.64 0.52
N ARG A 29 -13.73 -8.59 -0.39
CA ARG A 29 -12.78 -8.96 -1.47
C ARG A 29 -12.57 -7.82 -2.45
N LEU A 30 -13.65 -7.16 -2.88
CA LEU A 30 -13.57 -5.98 -3.74
C LEU A 30 -12.76 -4.86 -3.07
N THR A 31 -12.99 -4.63 -1.78
CA THR A 31 -12.25 -3.65 -0.98
C THR A 31 -10.76 -3.96 -0.98
N LEU A 32 -10.39 -5.23 -0.73
CA LEU A 32 -8.99 -5.65 -0.79
C LEU A 32 -8.33 -5.36 -2.13
N VAL A 33 -9.00 -5.68 -3.24
CA VAL A 33 -8.48 -5.43 -4.59
C VAL A 33 -8.28 -3.93 -4.84
N ILE A 34 -9.32 -3.12 -4.62
CA ILE A 34 -9.27 -1.68 -4.86
C ILE A 34 -8.23 -1.00 -3.97
N THR A 35 -8.24 -1.31 -2.68
CA THR A 35 -7.28 -0.75 -1.71
C THR A 35 -5.85 -1.16 -2.06
N SER A 36 -5.60 -2.41 -2.43
CA SER A 36 -4.26 -2.86 -2.83
C SER A 36 -3.77 -2.15 -4.09
N LEU A 37 -4.61 -2.03 -5.12
CA LEU A 37 -4.23 -1.32 -6.33
C LEU A 37 -3.91 0.15 -6.05
N LEU A 38 -4.77 0.85 -5.30
CA LEU A 38 -4.56 2.27 -5.00
C LEU A 38 -3.34 2.49 -4.11
N LEU A 39 -3.20 1.73 -3.02
CA LEU A 39 -2.09 1.94 -2.08
C LEU A 39 -0.73 1.51 -2.67
N CYS A 40 -0.67 0.42 -3.44
CA CYS A 40 0.60 -0.09 -3.96
C CYS A 40 1.03 0.59 -5.27
N TYR A 41 0.10 0.95 -6.17
CA TYR A 41 0.46 1.62 -7.43
C TYR A 41 0.41 3.14 -7.33
N ALA A 42 -0.73 3.72 -6.90
CA ALA A 42 -0.82 5.17 -6.76
C ALA A 42 -0.02 5.67 -5.54
N GLY A 43 -0.08 4.96 -4.42
CA GLY A 43 0.78 5.24 -3.27
C GLY A 43 2.25 4.97 -3.57
N GLY A 44 2.55 3.89 -4.31
CA GLY A 44 3.90 3.63 -4.83
C GLY A 44 4.40 4.73 -5.75
N ALA A 45 3.56 5.34 -6.59
CA ALA A 45 3.95 6.47 -7.43
C ALA A 45 4.31 7.71 -6.60
N ALA A 46 3.51 8.00 -5.56
CA ALA A 46 3.80 9.07 -4.63
C ALA A 46 5.14 8.83 -3.90
N MET A 47 5.38 7.60 -3.44
CA MET A 47 6.62 7.27 -2.72
C MET A 47 7.82 7.22 -3.65
N PHE A 48 7.65 6.76 -4.88
CA PHE A 48 8.67 6.82 -5.91
C PHE A 48 9.08 8.26 -6.22
N TYR A 49 8.12 9.17 -6.31
CA TYR A 49 8.43 10.60 -6.45
C TYR A 49 9.22 11.12 -5.25
N VAL A 50 8.80 10.79 -4.01
CA VAL A 50 9.49 11.25 -2.80
C VAL A 50 10.92 10.68 -2.72
N HIS A 51 11.07 9.37 -2.77
CA HIS A 51 12.35 8.70 -2.55
C HIS A 51 13.24 8.74 -3.80
N GLY A 52 12.71 8.36 -4.96
CA GLY A 52 13.49 8.24 -6.21
C GLY A 52 13.79 9.58 -6.87
N ILE A 53 12.83 10.52 -6.90
CA ILE A 53 12.98 11.78 -7.65
C ILE A 53 13.38 12.93 -6.73
N HIS A 54 12.65 13.17 -5.65
CA HIS A 54 12.85 14.35 -4.79
C HIS A 54 14.09 14.20 -3.92
N PHE A 55 14.26 13.05 -3.27
CA PHE A 55 15.44 12.76 -2.44
C PHE A 55 16.58 12.09 -3.22
N ASN A 56 16.34 11.57 -4.43
CA ASN A 56 17.38 10.88 -5.21
C ASN A 56 18.04 9.75 -4.39
N GLU A 57 17.22 8.93 -3.73
CA GLU A 57 17.66 7.77 -2.95
C GLU A 57 18.16 6.61 -3.84
N GLY A 58 18.04 6.75 -5.16
CA GLY A 58 18.66 5.89 -6.16
C GLY A 58 17.73 4.81 -6.73
N GLY A 59 18.31 3.90 -7.48
CA GLY A 59 17.59 2.89 -8.24
C GLY A 59 18.42 2.22 -9.35
N PRO A 60 17.88 1.17 -9.99
CA PRO A 60 18.45 0.58 -11.20
C PRO A 60 18.51 1.61 -12.33
N ALA A 61 19.49 1.50 -13.22
CA ALA A 61 19.68 2.45 -14.32
C ALA A 61 18.71 2.16 -15.48
N ILE A 62 17.43 2.42 -15.24
CA ILE A 62 16.31 2.19 -16.16
C ILE A 62 15.37 3.41 -16.18
N SER A 63 14.39 3.43 -17.08
CA SER A 63 13.41 4.52 -17.12
C SER A 63 12.66 4.67 -15.79
N PRO A 64 12.36 5.91 -15.34
CA PRO A 64 11.64 6.14 -14.09
C PRO A 64 10.27 5.44 -14.04
N TYR A 65 9.59 5.33 -15.19
CA TYR A 65 8.31 4.62 -15.29
C TYR A 65 8.45 3.12 -15.05
N LEU A 66 9.51 2.51 -15.59
CA LEU A 66 9.77 1.09 -15.38
C LEU A 66 10.21 0.81 -13.94
N HIS A 67 11.05 1.68 -13.37
CA HIS A 67 11.46 1.56 -11.97
C HIS A 67 10.27 1.69 -11.02
N TRP A 68 9.44 2.72 -11.17
CA TRP A 68 8.18 2.82 -10.43
C TRP A 68 7.31 1.57 -10.56
N PHE A 69 7.13 1.06 -11.78
CA PHE A 69 6.29 -0.12 -12.01
C PHE A 69 6.81 -1.37 -11.30
N ILE A 70 8.13 -1.59 -11.31
CA ILE A 70 8.77 -2.70 -10.60
C ILE A 70 8.60 -2.54 -9.09
N ASP A 71 8.92 -1.36 -8.54
CA ASP A 71 8.79 -1.07 -7.11
C ASP A 71 7.34 -1.26 -6.65
N SER A 72 6.38 -0.75 -7.40
CA SER A 72 4.96 -0.92 -7.14
C SER A 72 4.49 -2.36 -7.26
N THR A 73 5.07 -3.16 -8.16
CA THR A 73 4.74 -4.59 -8.30
C THR A 73 5.28 -5.39 -7.11
N VAL A 74 6.53 -5.14 -6.70
CA VAL A 74 7.12 -5.74 -5.49
C VAL A 74 6.32 -5.32 -4.26
N GLY A 75 5.99 -4.03 -4.16
CA GLY A 75 5.13 -3.48 -3.11
C GLY A 75 3.73 -4.11 -3.10
N PHE A 76 3.12 -4.34 -4.26
CA PHE A 76 1.82 -5.02 -4.36
C PHE A 76 1.89 -6.44 -3.79
N ILE A 77 2.88 -7.22 -4.23
CA ILE A 77 3.05 -8.61 -3.75
C ILE A 77 3.35 -8.63 -2.24
N GLY A 78 4.25 -7.76 -1.77
CA GLY A 78 4.68 -7.73 -0.37
C GLY A 78 3.67 -7.12 0.59
N LEU A 79 2.94 -6.08 0.19
CA LEU A 79 2.05 -5.30 1.06
C LEU A 79 0.58 -5.72 0.97
N THR A 80 0.12 -6.36 -0.11
CA THR A 80 -1.26 -6.89 -0.16
C THR A 80 -1.59 -7.82 1.00
N PRO A 81 -0.72 -8.75 1.44
CA PRO A 81 -0.97 -9.53 2.65
C PRO A 81 -1.14 -8.66 3.91
N ALA A 82 -0.36 -7.60 4.05
CA ALA A 82 -0.50 -6.66 5.16
C ALA A 82 -1.84 -5.90 5.08
N ILE A 83 -2.23 -5.43 3.90
CA ILE A 83 -3.55 -4.81 3.67
C ILE A 83 -4.67 -5.79 4.00
N ALA A 84 -4.52 -7.06 3.60
CA ALA A 84 -5.48 -8.11 3.90
C ALA A 84 -5.65 -8.32 5.41
N VAL A 85 -4.64 -8.02 6.21
CA VAL A 85 -4.71 -8.02 7.67
C VAL A 85 -5.29 -6.73 8.22
N LEU A 86 -4.90 -5.57 7.67
CA LEU A 86 -5.33 -4.26 8.15
C LEU A 86 -6.83 -4.03 7.95
N LEU A 87 -7.44 -4.49 6.87
CA LEU A 87 -8.87 -4.27 6.59
C LEU A 87 -9.82 -4.81 7.67
N PRO A 88 -9.76 -6.10 8.06
CA PRO A 88 -10.62 -6.62 9.13
C PRO A 88 -10.30 -5.99 10.50
N LEU A 89 -9.02 -5.71 10.78
CA LEU A 89 -8.61 -5.04 12.03
C LEU A 89 -9.18 -3.62 12.12
N THR A 90 -9.03 -2.83 11.06
CA THR A 90 -9.56 -1.47 10.98
C THR A 90 -11.07 -1.49 11.14
N THR A 91 -11.77 -2.39 10.44
CA THR A 91 -13.23 -2.56 10.57
C THR A 91 -13.65 -2.78 12.03
N ARG A 92 -12.90 -3.62 12.75
CA ARG A 92 -13.16 -3.88 14.17
C ARG A 92 -12.88 -2.66 15.05
N PHE A 93 -11.78 -1.95 14.82
CA PHE A 93 -11.41 -0.78 15.63
C PHE A 93 -12.34 0.41 15.45
N VAL A 94 -12.99 0.54 14.30
CA VAL A 94 -13.93 1.63 14.03
C VAL A 94 -15.40 1.27 14.27
N ALA A 95 -15.69 0.09 14.82
CA ALA A 95 -17.05 -0.28 15.18
C ALA A 95 -17.67 0.77 16.13
N GLY A 96 -18.84 1.31 15.74
CA GLY A 96 -19.50 2.39 16.48
C GLY A 96 -18.88 3.79 16.32
N ARG A 97 -17.88 3.96 15.45
CA ARG A 97 -17.27 5.25 15.14
C ARG A 97 -17.85 5.86 13.85
N PRO A 98 -17.69 7.18 13.64
CA PRO A 98 -18.05 7.82 12.37
C PRO A 98 -17.34 7.17 11.18
N ALA A 99 -18.05 7.09 10.06
CA ALA A 99 -17.60 6.45 8.82
C ALA A 99 -16.24 6.96 8.30
N TRP A 100 -15.92 8.24 8.51
CA TRP A 100 -14.67 8.86 8.06
C TRP A 100 -13.44 8.36 8.83
N VAL A 101 -13.62 7.76 10.01
CA VAL A 101 -12.51 7.23 10.83
C VAL A 101 -11.87 6.01 10.15
N PHE A 102 -12.63 5.22 9.40
CA PHE A 102 -12.13 4.03 8.71
C PHE A 102 -10.95 4.34 7.77
N PRO A 103 -11.10 5.20 6.74
CA PRO A 103 -10.00 5.46 5.82
C PRO A 103 -8.82 6.18 6.46
N VAL A 104 -9.05 7.03 7.47
CA VAL A 104 -7.97 7.70 8.21
C VAL A 104 -7.13 6.68 8.98
N LEU A 105 -7.78 5.77 9.71
CA LEU A 105 -7.09 4.74 10.48
C LEU A 105 -6.38 3.74 9.55
N LEU A 106 -7.02 3.32 8.46
CA LEU A 106 -6.41 2.43 7.47
C LEU A 106 -5.14 3.04 6.87
N GLY A 107 -5.22 4.30 6.41
CA GLY A 107 -4.06 5.01 5.85
C GLY A 107 -2.95 5.21 6.87
N GLY A 108 -3.28 5.56 8.11
CA GLY A 108 -2.32 5.69 9.19
C GLY A 108 -1.61 4.38 9.54
N LEU A 109 -2.36 3.28 9.71
CA LEU A 109 -1.77 1.97 9.96
C LEU A 109 -0.91 1.48 8.78
N PHE A 110 -1.35 1.72 7.55
CA PHE A 110 -0.58 1.38 6.35
C PHE A 110 0.72 2.20 6.26
N THR A 111 0.70 3.46 6.68
CA THR A 111 1.91 4.28 6.80
C THR A 111 2.91 3.61 7.76
N VAL A 112 2.45 3.16 8.92
CA VAL A 112 3.31 2.47 9.90
C VAL A 112 3.92 1.19 9.32
N VAL A 113 3.11 0.39 8.63
CA VAL A 113 3.56 -0.85 7.97
C VAL A 113 4.62 -0.59 6.90
N THR A 114 4.54 0.55 6.21
CA THR A 114 5.44 0.89 5.10
C THR A 114 6.71 1.62 5.54
N ILE A 115 6.85 2.02 6.81
CA ILE A 115 8.07 2.66 7.35
C ILE A 115 9.37 1.95 6.94
N PRO A 116 9.52 0.61 7.10
CA PRO A 116 10.75 -0.08 6.70
C PRO A 116 10.88 -0.29 5.18
N GLY A 117 9.90 0.17 4.38
CA GLY A 117 9.85 0.00 2.93
C GLY A 117 11.12 0.46 2.19
N PRO A 118 11.67 1.65 2.47
CA PRO A 118 12.92 2.10 1.84
C PRO A 118 14.10 1.17 2.13
N LEU A 119 14.17 0.58 3.33
CA LEU A 119 15.26 -0.35 3.68
C LEU A 119 15.10 -1.68 2.93
N VAL A 120 13.87 -2.19 2.82
CA VAL A 120 13.57 -3.38 2.02
C VAL A 120 13.88 -3.11 0.55
N HIS A 121 13.55 -1.92 0.04
CA HIS A 121 13.90 -1.50 -1.31
C HIS A 121 15.42 -1.49 -1.52
N ASP A 122 16.19 -0.90 -0.59
CA ASP A 122 17.64 -0.87 -0.68
C ASP A 122 18.27 -2.27 -0.72
N LEU A 123 17.71 -3.21 0.04
CA LEU A 123 18.22 -4.58 0.09
C LEU A 123 17.96 -5.37 -1.20
N PHE A 124 16.86 -5.08 -1.91
CA PHE A 124 16.42 -5.91 -3.04
C PHE A 124 16.51 -5.21 -4.39
N VAL A 125 16.32 -3.90 -4.46
CA VAL A 125 16.10 -3.17 -5.72
C VAL A 125 17.07 -2.01 -5.90
N ALA A 126 17.82 -1.59 -4.87
CA ALA A 126 18.85 -0.57 -5.06
C ALA A 126 19.98 -1.03 -5.99
N ARG A 127 20.64 -0.04 -6.57
CA ARG A 127 21.76 -0.22 -7.50
C ARG A 127 22.85 -1.10 -6.86
N GLY A 128 23.34 -2.08 -7.61
CA GLY A 128 24.35 -3.02 -7.14
C GLY A 128 23.79 -4.30 -6.52
N THR A 129 22.49 -4.38 -6.26
CA THR A 129 21.82 -5.64 -5.88
C THR A 129 21.69 -6.59 -7.09
N PRO A 130 21.63 -7.92 -6.86
CA PRO A 130 21.47 -8.89 -7.95
C PRO A 130 20.26 -8.62 -8.84
N LEU A 131 19.13 -8.25 -8.25
CA LEU A 131 17.90 -7.95 -8.97
C LEU A 131 18.02 -6.65 -9.77
N ALA A 132 18.58 -5.58 -9.19
CA ALA A 132 18.83 -4.34 -9.92
C ALA A 132 19.78 -4.54 -11.11
N ASN A 133 20.80 -5.37 -10.95
CA ASN A 133 21.75 -5.70 -12.01
C ASN A 133 21.09 -6.51 -13.12
N LEU A 134 20.25 -7.50 -12.78
CA LEU A 134 19.48 -8.27 -13.75
C LEU A 134 18.54 -7.35 -14.56
N ILE A 135 17.81 -6.48 -13.87
CA ILE A 135 16.87 -5.55 -14.51
C ILE A 135 17.62 -4.55 -15.40
N THR A 136 18.71 -3.97 -14.90
CA THR A 136 19.54 -3.03 -15.69
C THR A 136 20.18 -3.74 -16.89
N HIS A 137 20.57 -5.00 -16.78
CA HIS A 137 21.11 -5.75 -17.90
C HIS A 137 20.08 -5.95 -19.04
N HIS A 138 18.81 -6.20 -18.69
CA HIS A 138 17.77 -6.48 -19.69
C HIS A 138 17.02 -5.24 -20.19
N PHE A 139 16.90 -4.21 -19.36
CA PHE A 139 16.07 -3.04 -19.62
C PHE A 139 16.80 -1.71 -19.44
N GLY A 140 18.09 -1.75 -19.11
CA GLY A 140 18.90 -0.56 -18.91
C GLY A 140 19.18 0.17 -20.22
N ASP A 141 19.29 1.48 -20.08
CA ASP A 141 19.73 2.35 -21.18
C ASP A 141 21.20 2.73 -20.95
N PRO A 142 22.13 2.24 -21.78
CA PRO A 142 23.56 2.54 -21.62
C PRO A 142 23.89 4.02 -21.86
N SER A 143 22.99 4.80 -22.45
CA SER A 143 23.14 6.25 -22.61
C SER A 143 22.68 7.04 -21.39
N MET A 144 21.96 6.41 -20.45
CA MET A 144 21.44 7.07 -19.27
C MET A 144 22.53 7.22 -18.19
N VAL A 145 23.02 8.44 -18.02
CA VAL A 145 23.93 8.79 -16.93
C VAL A 145 23.12 9.17 -15.70
N MET A 146 22.99 8.26 -14.74
CA MET A 146 22.31 8.55 -13.48
C MET A 146 23.27 9.17 -12.46
N PRO A 147 22.89 10.25 -11.78
CA PRO A 147 23.69 10.80 -10.70
C PRO A 147 23.91 9.76 -9.58
N PRO A 148 24.98 9.92 -8.78
CA PRO A 148 25.13 9.11 -7.59
C PRO A 148 23.94 9.35 -6.63
N PRO A 149 23.46 8.31 -5.93
CA PRO A 149 22.41 8.47 -4.93
C PRO A 149 22.86 9.41 -3.81
N THR A 150 21.93 10.19 -3.27
CA THR A 150 22.19 11.03 -2.09
C THR A 150 22.32 10.13 -0.85
N PRO A 151 23.40 10.25 -0.05
CA PRO A 151 23.59 9.39 1.12
C PRO A 151 22.73 9.88 2.29
N TYR A 152 21.55 9.28 2.45
CA TYR A 152 20.71 9.46 3.64
C TYR A 152 20.90 8.32 4.63
N SER A 153 20.79 8.62 5.93
CA SER A 153 20.71 7.59 6.97
C SER A 153 19.38 6.83 6.89
N ASP A 154 19.36 5.59 7.38
CA ASP A 154 18.15 4.76 7.44
C ASP A 154 16.99 5.47 8.15
N LEU A 155 17.30 6.19 9.23
CA LEU A 155 16.31 6.99 9.97
C LEU A 155 15.72 8.12 9.10
N ALA A 156 16.54 8.79 8.30
CA ALA A 156 16.06 9.83 7.40
C ALA A 156 15.15 9.24 6.31
N LYS A 157 15.54 8.13 5.69
CA LYS A 157 14.72 7.41 4.71
C LYS A 157 13.36 6.99 5.29
N MET A 158 13.37 6.37 6.47
CA MET A 158 12.13 6.01 7.18
C MET A 158 11.26 7.24 7.52
N THR A 159 11.89 8.37 7.83
CA THR A 159 11.18 9.63 8.10
C THR A 159 10.55 10.21 6.85
N HIS A 160 11.24 10.18 5.70
CA HIS A 160 10.67 10.56 4.40
C HIS A 160 9.44 9.72 4.07
N GLN A 161 9.51 8.41 4.34
CA GLN A 161 8.40 7.47 4.15
C GLN A 161 7.19 7.82 5.02
N VAL A 162 7.38 8.31 6.24
CA VAL A 162 6.28 8.78 7.11
C VAL A 162 5.72 10.11 6.61
N ILE A 163 6.58 11.09 6.34
CA ILE A 163 6.17 12.45 5.95
C ILE A 163 5.41 12.44 4.62
N GLY A 164 5.92 11.72 3.62
CA GLY A 164 5.26 11.55 2.34
C GLY A 164 4.11 10.56 2.40
N GLY A 165 4.30 9.44 3.10
CA GLY A 165 3.35 8.33 3.13
C GLY A 165 2.06 8.67 3.85
N LEU A 166 2.12 9.29 5.04
CA LEU A 166 0.93 9.58 5.84
C LEU A 166 -0.17 10.34 5.06
N PRO A 167 0.10 11.53 4.48
CA PRO A 167 -0.92 12.25 3.73
C PRO A 167 -1.38 11.47 2.49
N ALA A 168 -0.47 10.83 1.76
CA ALA A 168 -0.80 10.07 0.55
C ALA A 168 -1.70 8.87 0.85
N TYR A 169 -1.35 8.05 1.85
CA TYR A 169 -2.08 6.84 2.19
C TYR A 169 -3.43 7.12 2.85
N VAL A 170 -3.56 8.19 3.64
CA VAL A 170 -4.87 8.64 4.16
C VAL A 170 -5.78 9.10 3.02
N LEU A 171 -5.26 9.90 2.09
CA LEU A 171 -6.00 10.35 0.92
C LEU A 171 -6.45 9.16 0.06
N LEU A 172 -5.53 8.26 -0.30
CA LEU A 172 -5.81 7.10 -1.15
C LEU A 172 -6.75 6.09 -0.46
N SER A 173 -6.62 5.89 0.86
CA SER A 173 -7.58 5.08 1.63
C SER A 173 -8.97 5.71 1.61
N THR A 174 -9.06 7.03 1.64
CA THR A 174 -10.34 7.76 1.51
C THR A 174 -10.93 7.57 0.12
N VAL A 175 -10.13 7.70 -0.94
CA VAL A 175 -10.55 7.43 -2.32
C VAL A 175 -11.04 5.99 -2.47
N ALA A 176 -10.29 5.02 -1.97
CA ALA A 176 -10.68 3.60 -1.99
C ALA A 176 -12.03 3.37 -1.30
N TYR A 177 -12.19 3.93 -0.10
CA TYR A 177 -13.42 3.83 0.67
C TYR A 177 -14.63 4.42 -0.07
N LEU A 178 -14.48 5.62 -0.64
CA LEU A 178 -15.55 6.28 -1.40
C LEU A 178 -15.89 5.50 -2.69
N LEU A 179 -14.88 4.98 -3.38
CA LEU A 179 -15.06 4.20 -4.61
C LEU A 179 -15.82 2.89 -4.33
N VAL A 180 -15.41 2.13 -3.31
CA VAL A 180 -16.12 0.91 -2.90
C VAL A 180 -17.57 1.23 -2.53
N ARG A 181 -17.81 2.29 -1.75
CA ARG A 181 -19.17 2.71 -1.40
C ARG A 181 -20.01 3.07 -2.62
N ALA A 182 -19.43 3.76 -3.60
CA ALA A 182 -20.13 4.12 -4.83
C ALA A 182 -20.50 2.88 -5.65
N ILE A 183 -19.59 1.91 -5.77
CA ILE A 183 -19.82 0.64 -6.49
C ILE A 183 -20.94 -0.15 -5.81
N VAL A 184 -20.82 -0.40 -4.50
CA VAL A 184 -21.81 -1.17 -3.73
C VAL A 184 -23.18 -0.48 -3.76
N GLY A 185 -23.22 0.84 -3.62
CA GLY A 185 -24.46 1.61 -3.69
C GLY A 185 -25.12 1.59 -5.08
N ARG A 186 -24.38 1.30 -6.15
CA ARG A 186 -24.96 1.06 -7.49
C ARG A 186 -25.49 -0.36 -7.62
N TRP A 187 -24.78 -1.36 -7.12
CA TRP A 187 -25.24 -2.76 -7.11
C TRP A 187 -26.57 -2.91 -6.38
N GLN A 188 -26.69 -2.30 -5.20
CA GLN A 188 -27.93 -2.35 -4.40
C GLN A 188 -29.13 -1.66 -5.06
N ARG A 189 -28.91 -0.74 -6.01
CA ARG A 189 -29.98 -0.06 -6.76
C ARG A 189 -30.39 -0.77 -8.04
N SER A 190 -29.60 -1.75 -8.48
CA SER A 190 -29.83 -2.51 -9.71
C SER A 190 -30.28 -3.96 -9.46
N SER A 191 -30.33 -4.37 -8.18
CA SER A 191 -30.93 -5.62 -7.71
C SER A 191 -32.32 -5.34 -7.16
#